data_AF-A0A1V4Y5X3-F1
#
_entry.id   AF-A0A1V4Y5X3-F1
#
_cell.length_a   1.000
_cell.length_b   1.000
_cell.length_c   1.000
_cell.angle_alpha   90.00
_cell.angle_beta   90.00
_cell.angle_gamma   90.00
#
_symmetry.space_group_name_H-M   'P 1'
#
loop_
_entity.id
_entity.type
_entity.pdbx_description
1 polymer ?
#
loop_
_entity_poly.entity_id
_entity_poly.type
_entity_poly.pdbx_seq_one_letter_code
_entity_poly.pdbx_strand_id
1 'polypeptide(L)' 'MKLNLTREMKDYVKITYDTDHFNVMFGKNNPLSRKYYSVDDMLKEFHENKIESADFDDEAHEIFKQAF' A
#
# COMPACT_ATOMS: atom_id res chain seq x y z
N MET A 1 -4.83 -1.57 12.15
CA MET A 1 -6.23 -1.10 12.22
C MET A 1 -6.96 -1.71 11.03
N LYS A 2 -8.14 -2.32 11.18
CA LYS A 2 -8.80 -2.99 10.05
C LYS A 2 -9.41 -1.95 9.11
N LEU A 3 -8.88 -1.87 7.89
CA LEU A 3 -9.47 -1.11 6.81
C LEU A 3 -10.68 -1.92 6.33
N ASN A 4 -11.87 -1.35 6.33
CA ASN A 4 -13.08 -2.00 5.82
C ASN A 4 -13.05 -2.09 4.28
N LEU A 5 -11.98 -2.67 3.73
CA LEU A 5 -11.76 -2.83 2.30
C LEU A 5 -12.65 -3.94 1.75
N THR A 6 -13.36 -3.62 0.68
CA THR A 6 -14.07 -4.62 -0.13
C THR A 6 -13.07 -5.51 -0.86
N ARG A 7 -13.54 -6.64 -1.41
CA ARG A 7 -12.69 -7.53 -2.20
C ARG A 7 -12.08 -6.80 -3.40
N GLU A 8 -12.90 -6.05 -4.13
CA GLU A 8 -12.46 -5.26 -5.30
C GLU A 8 -11.38 -4.22 -4.97
N MET A 9 -11.41 -3.66 -3.76
CA MET A 9 -10.37 -2.73 -3.30
C MET A 9 -9.03 -3.41 -3.04
N LYS A 10 -9.03 -4.70 -2.69
CA LYS A 10 -7.82 -5.50 -2.45
C LYS A 10 -7.26 -6.09 -3.73
N ASP A 11 -8.11 -6.31 -4.74
CA ASP A 11 -7.68 -6.80 -6.05
C ASP A 11 -6.86 -5.75 -6.84
N TYR A 12 -6.94 -4.48 -6.43
CA TYR A 12 -6.13 -3.42 -7.01
C TYR A 12 -5.53 -2.56 -5.91
N VAL A 13 -4.28 -2.85 -5.53
CA VAL A 13 -3.52 -2.03 -4.59
C VAL A 13 -2.35 -1.44 -5.34
N LYS A 14 -2.27 -0.11 -5.40
CA LYS A 14 -1.13 0.59 -5.98
C LYS A 14 -0.36 1.33 -4.91
N ILE A 15 0.95 1.18 -4.90
CA ILE A 15 1.87 1.83 -3.97
C ILE A 15 2.73 2.80 -4.76
N THR A 16 2.75 4.04 -4.28
CA THR A 16 3.64 5.08 -4.77
C THR A 16 4.49 5.62 -3.63
N TYR A 17 5.61 6.24 -3.94
CA TYR A 17 6.44 6.91 -2.95
C TYR A 17 6.43 8.41 -3.27
N ASP A 18 6.22 9.21 -2.24
CA ASP A 18 6.41 10.66 -2.27
C ASP A 18 7.57 11.00 -1.34
N THR A 19 8.03 12.24 -1.38
CA THR A 19 9.12 12.88 -0.63
C THR A 19 9.65 12.14 0.61
N ASP A 20 8.77 11.70 1.51
CA ASP A 20 9.11 11.02 2.76
C ASP A 20 8.18 9.86 3.16
N HIS A 21 7.22 9.46 2.32
CA HIS A 21 6.22 8.45 2.69
C HIS A 21 5.68 7.66 1.50
N PHE A 22 5.24 6.43 1.78
CA PHE A 22 4.47 5.61 0.85
C PHE A 22 3.02 6.07 0.82
N ASN A 23 2.47 6.25 -0.38
CA ASN A 23 1.06 6.44 -0.64
C ASN A 23 0.48 5.15 -1.23
N VAL A 24 -0.49 4.56 -0.57
CA VAL A 24 -1.16 3.33 -1.00
C VAL A 24 -2.58 3.66 -1.40
N MET A 25 -2.98 3.22 -2.58
CA MET A 25 -4.33 3.35 -3.11
C MET A 25 -4.99 1.98 -3.22
N PHE A 26 -6.16 1.82 -2.59
CA PHE A 26 -6.96 0.59 -2.61
C PHE A 26 -8.19 0.76 -3.52
N GLY A 27 -8.28 -0.04 -4.57
CA GLY A 27 -9.34 -0.03 -5.56
C GLY A 27 -9.10 0.93 -6.73
N LYS A 28 -9.69 0.60 -7.90
CA LYS A 28 -9.46 1.34 -9.15
C LYS A 28 -10.42 2.52 -9.36
N ASN A 29 -11.71 2.33 -9.05
CA ASN A 29 -12.77 3.29 -9.41
C ASN A 29 -13.06 4.33 -8.31
N ASN A 30 -12.88 3.96 -7.04
CA ASN A 30 -13.01 4.87 -5.90
C ASN A 30 -11.90 4.54 -4.90
N PRO A 31 -10.65 4.96 -5.21
CA PRO A 31 -9.50 4.54 -4.44
C PRO A 31 -9.55 5.10 -3.03
N LEU A 32 -9.41 4.24 -2.03
CA LEU A 32 -9.07 4.68 -0.68
C LEU A 32 -7.56 4.93 -0.63
N SER A 33 -7.14 6.16 -0.38
CA SER A 33 -5.73 6.51 -0.20
C SER A 33 -5.30 6.41 1.25
N ARG A 34 -4.11 5.88 1.52
CA ARG A 34 -3.51 5.84 2.85
C ARG A 34 -2.01 6.10 2.78
N LYS A 35 -1.48 6.77 3.81
CA LYS A 35 -0.08 7.17 3.90
C LYS A 35 0.64 6.32 4.93
N TYR A 36 1.86 5.91 4.63
CA TYR A 36 2.72 5.17 5.54
C TYR A 36 4.12 5.78 5.55
N TYR A 37 4.56 6.19 6.74
CA TYR A 37 5.91 6.70 6.98
C TYR A 37 6.90 5.59 7.37
N SER A 38 6.40 4.36 7.57
CA SER A 38 7.18 3.18 7.90
C SER A 38 6.70 1.99 7.08
N VAL A 39 7.66 1.24 6.53
CA VAL A 39 7.40 0.00 5.79
C VAL A 39 6.81 -1.07 6.71
N ASP A 40 7.27 -1.16 7.97
CA ASP A 40 6.72 -2.11 8.94
C ASP A 40 5.24 -1.87 9.23
N ASP A 41 4.85 -0.59 9.40
CA ASP A 41 3.45 -0.24 9.64
C ASP A 41 2.57 -0.57 8.43
N MET A 42 3.10 -0.33 7.22
CA MET A 42 2.43 -0.69 5.96
C MET A 42 2.20 -2.20 5.88
N LEU A 43 3.26 -2.99 6.07
CA LEU A 43 3.20 -4.45 5.97
C LEU A 43 2.32 -5.09 7.03
N LYS A 44 2.39 -4.57 8.27
CA LYS A 44 1.51 -5.01 9.35
C LYS A 44 0.05 -4.81 8.99
N GLU A 45 -0.30 -3.64 8.45
CA GLU A 45 -1.67 -3.36 8.07
C GLU A 45 -2.11 -4.15 6.83
N PHE A 46 -1.21 -4.41 5.88
CA PHE A 46 -1.48 -5.29 4.75
C PHE A 46 -1.81 -6.71 5.21
N HIS A 47 -1.03 -7.23 6.16
CA HIS A 47 -1.26 -8.54 6.77
C HIS A 47 -2.61 -8.59 7.50
N GLU A 48 -2.93 -7.60 8.35
CA GLU A 48 -4.21 -7.51 9.06
C GLU A 48 -5.41 -7.45 8.11
N ASN A 49 -5.23 -6.86 6.92
CA ASN A 49 -6.28 -6.69 5.91
C ASN A 49 -6.26 -7.77 4.82
N LYS A 50 -5.37 -8.76 4.89
CA LYS A 50 -5.20 -9.82 3.89
C LYS A 50 -5.00 -9.26 2.48
N ILE A 51 -4.11 -8.29 2.35
CA ILE A 51 -3.64 -7.78 1.07
C ILE A 51 -2.43 -8.63 0.67
N GLU A 52 -2.60 -9.43 -0.38
CA GLU A 52 -1.60 -10.42 -0.80
C GLU A 52 -0.64 -9.89 -1.86
N SER A 53 -1.04 -8.86 -2.60
CA SER A 53 -0.22 -8.25 -3.65
C SER A 53 -0.52 -6.77 -3.80
N ALA A 54 0.48 -6.03 -4.29
CA ALA A 54 0.36 -4.64 -4.65
C ALA A 54 1.28 -4.32 -5.82
N ASP A 55 0.87 -3.36 -6.63
CA ASP A 55 1.61 -2.83 -7.76
C ASP A 55 2.42 -1.61 -7.29
N PHE A 56 3.74 -1.67 -7.42
CA PHE A 56 4.63 -0.56 -7.09
C PHE A 56 5.00 0.17 -8.38
N ASP A 57 5.04 1.50 -8.33
CA ASP A 57 5.83 2.23 -9.32
C ASP A 57 7.34 2.12 -9.02
N ASP A 58 8.15 2.41 -10.03
CA ASP A 58 9.59 2.11 -10.03
C ASP A 58 10.31 2.71 -8.81
N GLU A 59 9.99 3.96 -8.47
CA GLU A 59 10.58 4.65 -7.32
C GLU A 59 10.18 4.00 -6.00
N ALA A 60 8.89 3.71 -5.80
CA ALA A 60 8.43 3.06 -4.58
C ALA A 60 9.03 1.66 -4.42
N HIS A 61 9.19 0.93 -5.53
CA HIS A 61 9.79 -0.40 -5.49
C HIS A 61 11.27 -0.33 -5.04
N GLU A 62 12.03 0.63 -5.54
CA GLU A 62 13.44 0.80 -5.16
C GLU A 62 13.59 1.24 -3.70
N ILE A 63 12.76 2.18 -3.23
CA ILE A 63 12.78 2.59 -1.81
C ILE A 63 12.34 1.45 -0.89
N PHE A 64 11.30 0.70 -1.28
CA PHE A 64 10.84 -0.46 -0.51
C PHE A 64 11.96 -1.50 -0.37
N LYS A 65 12.70 -1.81 -1.44
CA LYS A 65 13.85 -2.73 -1.37
C LYS A 65 14.96 -2.26 -0.44
N GLN A 66 15.21 -0.95 -0.34
CA GLN A 66 16.23 -0.40 0.57
C GLN A 66 15.82 -0.47 2.04
N ALA A 67 14.53 -0.62 2.33
CA ALA A 67 14.01 -0.77 3.68
C ALA A 67 14.13 -2.21 4.23
N PHE A 68 14.58 -3.16 3.40
CA PHE A 68 14.85 -4.57 3.75
C PHE A 68 16.35 -4.88 3.69
#